data_AF-A0A9D0KXN5-F1
#
_entry.id   AF-A0A9D0KXN5-F1
#
_cell.length_a   1.000
_cell.length_b   1.000
_cell.length_c   1.000
_cell.angle_alpha   90.00
_cell.angle_beta   90.00
_cell.angle_gamma   90.00
#
_symmetry.space_group_name_H-M   'P 1'
#
loop_
_entity.id
_entity.type
_entity.pdbx_description
1 polymer ?
#
loop_
_entity_poly.entity_id
_entity_poly.type
_entity_poly.pdbx_seq_one_letter_code
_entity_poly.pdbx_strand_id
1 'polypeptide(L)'
;MKRILSSILIYFLLFGGTASIICGYYILSIKEIDLYSEIIGKSKFYVVETFTGENFFTESLAVKEMDKEIYILFDGKKLPVSEVKSVNSKDINGEFVKKVSRNGTMGIILAAVGGLSVIISLILKDYI
;
A
#
# COMPACT_ATOMS: atom_id res chain seq x y z
N MET A 1 18.19 2.20 -40.90
CA MET A 1 17.45 3.12 -40.01
C MET A 1 16.18 2.52 -39.42
N LYS A 2 15.21 2.02 -40.21
CA LYS A 2 13.93 1.48 -39.67
C LYS A 2 14.11 0.39 -38.60
N ARG A 3 14.96 -0.62 -38.85
CA ARG A 3 15.25 -1.69 -37.86
C ARG A 3 15.82 -1.19 -36.54
N ILE A 4 16.78 -0.25 -36.59
CA ILE A 4 17.40 0.34 -35.38
C ILE A 4 16.35 1.10 -34.57
N LEU A 5 15.47 1.86 -35.23
CA LEU A 5 14.40 2.59 -34.56
C LEU A 5 13.38 1.64 -33.89
N SER A 6 13.00 0.56 -34.58
CA SER A 6 12.11 -0.47 -34.03
C SER A 6 12.72 -1.19 -32.83
N SER A 7 14.01 -1.53 -32.88
CA SER A 7 14.70 -2.15 -31.74
C SER A 7 14.76 -1.23 -30.52
N ILE A 8 15.08 0.06 -30.70
CA ILE A 8 15.09 1.05 -29.61
C ILE A 8 13.70 1.16 -28.96
N LEU A 9 12.64 1.20 -29.76
CA LEU A 9 11.27 1.27 -29.28
C LEU A 9 10.87 0.02 -28.47
N ILE A 10 11.26 -1.18 -28.92
CA ILE A 10 11.02 -2.43 -28.17
C ILE A 10 11.75 -2.40 -26.83
N TYR A 11 13.03 -2.01 -26.80
CA TYR A 11 13.77 -1.93 -25.53
C TYR A 11 13.15 -0.91 -24.56
N PHE A 12 12.60 0.19 -25.07
CA PHE A 12 11.91 1.18 -24.24
C PHE A 12 10.62 0.62 -23.64
N LEU A 13 9.83 -0.13 -24.41
CA LEU A 13 8.62 -0.82 -23.92
C LEU A 13 8.95 -1.92 -22.91
N LEU A 14 10.07 -2.62 -23.08
CA LEU A 14 10.51 -3.70 -22.20
C LEU A 14 11.03 -3.13 -20.87
N PHE A 15 11.84 -2.07 -20.93
CA PHE A 15 12.33 -1.38 -19.75
C PHE A 15 11.19 -0.66 -19.00
N GLY A 16 10.31 0.03 -19.71
CA GLY A 16 9.13 0.67 -19.11
C GLY A 16 8.18 -0.35 -18.47
N GLY A 17 7.96 -1.50 -19.12
CA GLY A 17 7.13 -2.57 -18.59
C GLY A 17 7.70 -3.18 -17.32
N THR A 18 8.99 -3.51 -17.29
CA THR A 18 9.68 -4.03 -16.10
C THR A 18 9.70 -3.04 -14.94
N ALA A 19 9.97 -1.76 -15.22
CA ALA A 19 9.91 -0.71 -14.20
C ALA A 19 8.50 -0.56 -13.60
N SER A 20 7.45 -0.63 -14.44
CA SER A 20 6.06 -0.59 -13.99
C SER A 20 5.68 -1.79 -13.11
N ILE A 21 6.16 -2.99 -13.43
CA ILE A 21 5.96 -4.18 -12.59
C ILE A 21 6.63 -3.99 -11.22
N ILE A 22 7.88 -3.53 -11.19
CA ILE A 22 8.62 -3.30 -9.94
C ILE A 22 7.91 -2.25 -9.07
N CYS A 23 7.49 -1.12 -9.67
CA CYS A 23 6.74 -0.10 -8.95
C CYS A 23 5.38 -0.61 -8.44
N GLY A 24 4.64 -1.35 -9.26
CA GLY A 24 3.37 -1.97 -8.85
C GLY A 24 3.55 -2.93 -7.68
N TYR A 25 4.59 -3.77 -7.73
CA TYR A 25 4.92 -4.70 -6.65
C TYR A 25 5.35 -3.98 -5.37
N TYR A 26 6.13 -2.89 -5.49
CA TYR A 26 6.53 -2.08 -4.35
C TYR A 26 5.31 -1.45 -3.65
N ILE A 27 4.36 -0.90 -4.42
CA ILE A 27 3.11 -0.33 -3.89
C ILE A 27 2.26 -1.40 -3.20
N LEU A 28 2.22 -2.63 -3.74
CA LEU A 28 1.52 -3.76 -3.14
C LEU A 28 2.23 -4.31 -1.90
N SER A 29 3.54 -4.09 -1.77
CA SER A 29 4.38 -4.57 -0.67
C SER A 29 4.55 -3.55 0.46
N ILE A 30 3.88 -2.39 0.40
CA ILE A 30 3.86 -1.43 1.51
C ILE A 30 3.33 -2.16 2.75
N LYS A 31 4.15 -2.22 3.79
CA LYS A 31 3.78 -2.87 5.05
C LYS A 31 2.60 -2.13 5.67
N GLU A 32 1.63 -2.88 6.20
CA GLU A 32 0.45 -2.31 6.85
C GLU A 32 0.80 -1.31 7.96
N ILE A 33 1.96 -1.48 8.61
CA ILE A 33 2.43 -0.57 9.66
C ILE A 33 2.73 0.86 9.15
N ASP A 34 3.22 1.00 7.92
CA ASP A 34 3.50 2.32 7.34
C ASP A 34 2.18 3.06 7.09
N LEU A 35 1.16 2.33 6.63
CA LEU A 35 -0.20 2.84 6.48
C LEU A 35 -0.82 3.25 7.82
N TYR A 36 -0.66 2.45 8.87
CA TYR A 36 -1.13 2.80 10.21
C TYR A 36 -0.44 4.08 10.71
N SER A 37 0.88 4.17 10.57
CA SER A 37 1.66 5.31 11.06
C SER A 37 1.33 6.65 10.38
N GLU A 38 0.91 6.64 9.11
CA GLU A 38 0.63 7.88 8.37
C GLU A 38 -0.74 8.48 8.69
N ILE A 39 -1.65 7.66 9.22
CA ILE A 39 -3.04 8.03 9.47
C ILE A 39 -3.25 8.35 10.95
N ILE A 40 -2.47 7.70 11.80
CA ILE A 40 -2.40 7.91 13.23
C ILE A 40 -1.52 9.15 13.46
N GLY A 41 -2.11 10.22 14.01
CA GLY A 41 -1.56 11.58 14.09
C GLY A 41 -2.38 12.65 13.36
N LYS A 42 -3.31 12.28 12.46
CA LYS A 42 -4.15 13.26 11.74
C LYS A 42 -5.43 13.68 12.45
N SER A 43 -5.80 13.02 13.54
CA SER A 43 -7.05 13.29 14.26
C SER A 43 -6.76 13.81 15.66
N LYS A 44 -7.62 14.71 16.15
CA LYS A 44 -7.52 15.27 17.50
C LYS A 44 -7.97 14.28 18.59
N PHE A 45 -8.81 13.31 18.21
CA PHE A 45 -9.39 12.33 19.13
C PHE A 45 -9.55 10.98 18.42
N TYR A 46 -9.29 9.92 19.17
CA TYR A 46 -9.36 8.53 18.75
C TYR A 46 -10.27 7.76 19.69
N VAL A 47 -11.11 6.89 19.12
CA VAL A 47 -11.89 5.91 19.87
C VAL A 47 -11.41 4.52 19.46
N VAL A 48 -10.76 3.80 20.36
CA VAL A 48 -10.30 2.43 20.13
C VAL A 48 -11.33 1.47 20.73
N GLU A 49 -12.02 0.73 19.87
CA GLU A 49 -12.94 -0.34 20.24
C GLU A 49 -12.20 -1.68 20.15
N THR A 50 -12.31 -2.51 21.19
CA THR A 50 -11.73 -3.85 21.25
C THR A 50 -12.75 -4.93 20.88
N PHE A 51 -12.28 -6.14 20.55
CA PHE A 51 -13.19 -7.29 20.33
C PHE A 51 -13.96 -7.70 21.58
N THR A 52 -13.47 -7.36 22.77
CA THR A 52 -14.16 -7.55 24.06
C THR A 52 -15.25 -6.50 24.30
N GLY A 53 -15.36 -5.48 23.45
CA GLY A 53 -16.36 -4.42 23.55
C GLY A 53 -15.94 -3.23 24.41
N GLU A 54 -14.70 -3.20 24.91
CA GLU A 54 -14.16 -2.04 25.62
C GLU A 54 -13.85 -0.91 24.64
N ASN A 55 -14.18 0.32 25.04
CA ASN A 55 -13.90 1.54 24.29
C ASN A 55 -12.90 2.42 25.04
N PHE A 56 -11.80 2.77 24.39
CA PHE A 56 -10.81 3.71 24.90
C PHE A 56 -10.86 5.02 24.12
N PHE A 57 -10.91 6.13 24.85
CA PHE A 57 -10.87 7.47 24.28
C PHE A 57 -9.50 8.06 24.54
N THR A 58 -8.81 8.49 23.48
CA THR A 58 -7.46 9.05 23.60
C THR A 58 -7.23 10.17 22.59
N GLU A 59 -6.40 11.14 22.96
CA GLU A 59 -5.94 12.21 22.07
C GLU A 59 -4.62 11.85 21.37
N SER A 60 -3.86 10.90 21.93
CA SER A 60 -2.55 10.51 21.44
C SER A 60 -2.51 9.01 21.20
N LEU A 61 -2.33 8.64 19.94
CA LEU A 61 -2.26 7.26 19.51
C LEU A 61 -0.98 7.10 18.68
N ALA A 62 -0.25 6.02 18.90
CA ALA A 62 0.95 5.66 18.17
C ALA A 62 0.92 4.17 17.85
N VAL A 63 1.60 3.76 16.79
CA VAL A 63 1.71 2.35 16.42
C VAL A 63 3.17 1.94 16.37
N LYS A 64 3.47 0.79 16.94
CA LYS A 64 4.83 0.26 17.01
C LYS A 64 4.83 -1.25 16.77
N GLU A 65 5.76 -1.71 15.95
CA GLU A 65 6.06 -3.14 15.82
C GLU A 65 6.97 -3.55 16.97
N MET A 66 6.58 -4.60 17.68
CA MET A 66 7.41 -5.26 18.69
C MET A 66 7.24 -6.76 18.54
N ASP A 67 8.35 -7.51 18.47
CA ASP A 67 8.32 -8.98 18.40
C ASP A 67 7.46 -9.57 17.26
N LYS A 68 7.42 -8.90 16.09
CA LYS A 68 6.60 -9.24 14.91
C LYS A 68 5.09 -9.06 15.09
N GLU A 69 4.66 -8.44 16.17
CA GLU A 69 3.28 -8.01 16.39
C GLU A 69 3.19 -6.49 16.36
N ILE A 70 2.06 -5.99 15.85
CA ILE A 70 1.79 -4.56 15.79
C ILE A 70 0.99 -4.18 17.04
N TYR A 71 1.46 -3.17 17.77
CA TYR A 71 0.83 -2.66 18.97
C TYR A 71 0.37 -1.21 18.77
N ILE A 72 -0.82 -0.90 19.28
CA ILE A 72 -1.30 0.45 19.49
C ILE A 72 -0.88 0.91 20.88
N LEU A 73 -0.22 2.06 20.94
CA LEU A 73 0.22 2.74 22.13
C LEU A 73 -0.63 3.99 22.34
N PHE A 74 -1.31 4.10 23.48
CA PHE A 74 -2.10 5.27 23.85
C PHE A 74 -2.12 5.43 25.36
N ASP A 75 -1.98 6.65 25.87
CA ASP A 75 -2.04 6.98 27.31
C ASP A 75 -1.24 6.01 28.22
N GLY A 76 -0.05 5.59 27.76
CA GLY A 76 0.83 4.65 28.47
C GLY A 76 0.38 3.18 28.44
N LYS A 77 -0.74 2.85 27.80
CA LYS A 77 -1.19 1.48 27.53
C LYS A 77 -0.61 0.98 26.22
N LYS A 78 -0.30 -0.32 26.17
CA LYS A 78 -0.04 -1.05 24.92
C LYS A 78 -1.19 -2.01 24.69
N LEU A 79 -1.72 -2.04 23.47
CA LEU A 79 -2.77 -2.96 23.06
C LEU A 79 -2.37 -3.59 21.73
N PRO A 80 -2.34 -4.93 21.61
CA PRO A 80 -2.04 -5.55 20.32
C PRO A 80 -3.17 -5.25 19.32
N VAL A 81 -2.82 -4.98 18.07
CA VAL A 81 -3.79 -4.67 17.00
C VAL A 81 -4.77 -5.83 16.77
N SER A 82 -4.36 -7.08 17.08
CA SER A 82 -5.22 -8.26 17.02
C SER A 82 -6.42 -8.20 17.97
N GLU A 83 -6.35 -7.42 19.06
CA GLU A 83 -7.44 -7.22 20.02
C GLU A 83 -8.31 -6.00 19.67
N VAL A 84 -7.91 -5.21 18.68
CA VAL A 84 -8.58 -3.99 18.25
C VAL A 84 -9.57 -4.31 17.14
N LYS A 85 -10.84 -4.03 17.41
CA LYS A 85 -11.92 -4.17 16.44
C LYS A 85 -12.00 -2.94 15.53
N SER A 86 -11.89 -1.74 16.08
CA SER A 86 -11.91 -0.52 15.28
C SER A 86 -11.17 0.63 15.97
N VAL A 87 -10.52 1.49 15.18
CA VAL A 87 -10.03 2.79 15.65
C VAL A 87 -10.87 3.84 14.94
N ASN A 88 -11.96 4.26 15.57
CA ASN A 88 -12.85 5.25 15.04
C ASN A 88 -12.32 6.65 15.35
N SER A 89 -11.89 7.32 14.29
CA SER A 89 -11.96 8.76 14.19
C SER A 89 -12.92 9.08 13.05
N LYS A 90 -13.73 10.13 13.21
CA LYS A 90 -14.79 10.51 12.26
C LYS A 90 -14.28 10.69 10.81
N ASP A 91 -12.97 10.86 10.63
CA ASP A 91 -12.30 11.07 9.34
C ASP A 91 -11.36 9.91 8.91
N ILE A 92 -10.85 9.11 9.85
CA ILE A 92 -9.75 8.16 9.59
C ILE A 92 -10.17 6.89 8.84
N ASN A 93 -11.31 6.29 9.20
CA ASN A 93 -11.72 5.02 8.58
C ASN A 93 -12.06 5.17 7.09
N GLY A 94 -12.65 6.30 6.70
CA GLY A 94 -12.94 6.59 5.30
C GLY A 94 -11.69 6.88 4.49
N GLU A 95 -10.71 7.60 5.07
CA GLU A 95 -9.45 7.93 4.39
C GLU A 95 -8.55 6.69 4.25
N PHE A 96 -8.48 5.82 5.27
CA PHE A 96 -7.75 4.56 5.24
C PHE A 96 -8.26 3.63 4.15
N VAL A 97 -9.56 3.33 4.16
CA VAL A 97 -10.17 2.42 3.17
C VAL A 97 -9.99 2.98 1.75
N LYS A 98 -10.17 4.29 1.55
CA LYS A 98 -9.94 4.92 0.24
C LYS A 98 -8.48 4.83 -0.20
N LYS A 99 -7.52 5.03 0.71
CA LYS A 99 -6.09 5.05 0.37
C LYS A 99 -5.55 3.64 0.13
N VAL A 100 -5.90 2.66 0.95
CA VAL A 100 -5.57 1.24 0.74
C VAL A 100 -6.19 0.73 -0.56
N SER A 101 -7.47 1.00 -0.79
CA SER A 101 -8.16 0.63 -2.03
C SER A 101 -7.52 1.28 -3.26
N ARG A 102 -7.17 2.58 -3.19
CA ARG A 102 -6.53 3.30 -4.30
C ARG A 102 -5.11 2.83 -4.56
N ASN A 103 -4.29 2.61 -3.53
CA ASN A 103 -2.92 2.10 -3.68
C ASN A 103 -2.93 0.66 -4.19
N GLY A 104 -3.80 -0.20 -3.66
CA GLY A 104 -3.98 -1.57 -4.16
C GLY A 104 -4.41 -1.59 -5.62
N THR A 105 -5.41 -0.79 -5.99
CA THR A 105 -5.88 -0.65 -7.37
C THR A 105 -4.77 -0.15 -8.30
N MET A 106 -4.03 0.87 -7.87
CA MET A 106 -2.91 1.43 -8.65
C MET A 106 -1.77 0.43 -8.83
N GLY A 107 -1.44 -0.32 -7.77
CA GLY A 107 -0.43 -1.39 -7.82
C GLY A 107 -0.81 -2.51 -8.79
N ILE A 108 -2.06 -2.96 -8.75
CA ILE A 108 -2.60 -3.98 -9.67
C ILE A 108 -2.55 -3.48 -11.12
N ILE A 109 -3.01 -2.26 -11.38
CA ILE A 109 -3.02 -1.68 -12.74
C ILE A 109 -1.59 -1.55 -13.28
N LEU A 110 -0.64 -1.02 -12.48
CA LEU A 110 0.75 -0.88 -12.88
C LEU A 110 1.42 -2.22 -13.18
N ALA A 111 1.15 -3.25 -12.37
CA ALA A 111 1.68 -4.59 -12.59
C ALA A 111 1.09 -5.22 -13.87
N ALA A 112 -0.22 -5.09 -14.09
CA ALA A 112 -0.91 -5.64 -15.26
C ALA A 112 -0.47 -4.96 -16.57
N VAL A 113 -0.44 -3.62 -16.60
CA VAL A 113 0.01 -2.84 -17.78
C VAL A 113 1.49 -3.10 -18.06
N GLY A 114 2.32 -3.17 -17.01
CA GLY A 114 3.73 -3.51 -17.15
C GLY A 114 3.96 -4.90 -17.74
N GLY A 115 3.25 -5.91 -17.23
CA GLY A 115 3.28 -7.28 -17.76
C GLY A 115 2.86 -7.36 -19.22
N LEU A 116 1.78 -6.68 -19.59
CA LEU A 116 1.29 -6.62 -20.97
C LEU A 116 2.32 -5.98 -21.90
N SER A 117 2.98 -4.89 -21.48
CA SER A 117 4.05 -4.23 -22.24
C SER A 117 5.24 -5.16 -22.50
N VAL A 118 5.62 -5.96 -21.51
CA VAL A 118 6.70 -6.96 -21.67
C VAL A 118 6.30 -8.06 -22.65
N ILE A 119 5.08 -8.61 -22.55
CA ILE A 119 4.59 -9.64 -23.47
C ILE A 119 4.58 -9.13 -24.92
N ILE A 120 4.04 -7.93 -25.15
CA ILE A 120 4.01 -7.30 -26.48
C ILE A 120 5.44 -7.10 -27.01
N SER A 121 6.37 -6.68 -26.15
CA SER A 121 7.77 -6.47 -26.55
C SER A 121 8.45 -7.77 -26.96
N LEU A 122 8.16 -8.88 -26.27
CA LEU A 122 8.69 -10.21 -26.61
C LEU A 122 8.12 -10.71 -27.94
N ILE A 123 6.81 -10.59 -28.13
CA ILE A 123 6.15 -10.97 -29.40
C ILE A 123 6.75 -10.14 -30.55
N LEU A 124 6.79 -8.82 -30.43
CA LEU A 124 7.31 -7.95 -31.50
C LEU A 124 8.78 -8.20 -31.82
N LYS A 125 9.59 -8.57 -30.81
CA LYS A 125 10.99 -8.95 -31.02
C LYS A 125 11.12 -10.17 -31.93
N ASP A 126 10.23 -11.15 -31.81
CA ASP A 126 10.27 -12.37 -32.64
C ASP A 126 9.82 -12.13 -34.09
N TYR A 127 9.13 -11.02 -34.36
CA TYR A 127 8.62 -10.65 -35.70
C TYR A 127 9.52 -9.67 -36.49
N ILE A 128 10.59 -9.12 -35.92
CA ILE A 128 11.46 -8.06 -36.51
C ILE A 128 12.86 -8.58 -36.89
#